data_AF-A0A9W3BDT9-F1
#
_entry.id   AF-A0A9W3BDT9-F1
#
_cell.length_a   1.000
_cell.length_b   1.000
_cell.length_c   1.000
_cell.angle_alpha   90.00
_cell.angle_beta   90.00
_cell.angle_gamma   90.00
#
_symmetry.space_group_name_H-M   'P 1'
#
loop_
_entity.id
_entity.type
_entity.pdbx_description
1 polymer ?
#
loop_
_entity_poly.entity_id
_entity_poly.type
_entity_poly.pdbx_seq_one_letter_code
_entity_poly.pdbx_strand_id
1 'polypeptide(L)'
;MSLDKLVKSLRSYKLFFLLCLSGAFVFVFVNYVTWYWSIPSEFNDSGDTPFYVPGEFKSCPNVLDRMVTGHWSVRNYSMKELEEVENGLKRLRQFYKLPETLQRADGKCGSVTYEGLYWFRALCNPKGPTPCCYNNVCANKTVQECQCPQCYDFRTKLHAELADWIPEDPTCKMLKFAKEEDICSALQNATIYLVGDSFMRHLCISVLNLIYQNETDKVYRENAGEAEKKKCDIHYRFVAECSGYLHSDLLTCGNTMIDPLLAELAQSDWPKLVWYEPHSDGLMKSPNVPAQLGPNRIIYNNKVKDYMDQHNVSVLRFFNLTRPVVSYDGSHYGKGVNDVKLQIILNYLLEERSRASH
;
A
#
# COMPACT_ATOMS: atom_id res chain seq x y z
N MET A 1 17.69 -19.81 18.27
CA MET A 1 17.42 -21.18 17.76
C MET A 1 17.66 -21.18 16.25
N SER A 2 18.48 -22.08 15.68
CA SER A 2 18.81 -22.04 14.24
C SER A 2 17.59 -22.31 13.35
N LEU A 3 17.43 -21.50 12.29
CA LEU A 3 16.37 -21.54 11.28
C LEU A 3 16.18 -22.93 10.66
N ASP A 4 17.25 -23.74 10.62
CA ASP A 4 17.22 -25.11 10.10
C ASP A 4 16.32 -26.07 10.89
N LYS A 5 16.08 -25.79 12.17
CA LYS A 5 15.15 -26.58 12.98
C LYS A 5 13.68 -26.25 12.69
N LEU A 6 13.38 -25.01 12.33
CA LEU A 6 12.03 -24.55 11.99
C LEU A 6 11.54 -25.21 10.68
N VAL A 7 12.44 -25.33 9.69
CA VAL A 7 12.15 -25.91 8.37
C VAL A 7 11.87 -27.42 8.44
N LYS A 8 12.52 -28.16 9.37
CA LYS A 8 12.31 -29.61 9.50
C LYS A 8 10.98 -29.98 10.18
N SER A 9 10.45 -29.12 11.05
CA SER A 9 9.18 -29.39 11.77
C SER A 9 7.94 -29.25 10.89
N LEU A 10 8.03 -28.56 9.76
CA LEU A 10 6.90 -28.23 8.89
C LEU A 10 6.51 -29.34 7.89
N ARG A 11 7.25 -30.46 7.85
CA ARG A 11 7.00 -31.55 6.87
C ARG A 11 5.91 -32.56 7.26
N SER A 12 5.28 -32.47 8.42
CA SER A 12 4.51 -33.61 8.99
C SER A 12 2.99 -33.47 9.12
N TYR A 13 2.33 -32.44 8.61
CA TYR A 13 0.87 -32.35 8.73
C TYR A 13 0.18 -32.11 7.37
N LYS A 14 -0.55 -33.12 6.90
CA LYS A 14 -1.51 -33.03 5.80
C LYS A 14 -2.93 -32.96 6.37
N LEU A 15 -3.80 -32.24 5.63
CA LEU A 15 -5.27 -32.26 5.60
C LEU A 15 -6.03 -31.35 6.62
N PHE A 16 -6.57 -30.19 6.19
CA PHE A 16 -7.97 -29.95 5.75
C PHE A 16 -8.22 -28.42 5.50
N PHE A 17 -9.31 -28.10 4.78
CA PHE A 17 -9.58 -26.87 4.00
C PHE A 17 -10.37 -25.75 4.71
N LEU A 18 -10.28 -24.53 4.13
CA LEU A 18 -11.24 -23.38 4.10
C LEU A 18 -11.33 -22.38 5.29
N LEU A 19 -10.72 -21.19 5.11
CA LEU A 19 -11.39 -19.87 5.05
C LEU A 19 -10.35 -18.75 4.75
N CYS A 20 -10.62 -17.91 3.76
CA CYS A 20 -9.81 -16.74 3.43
C CYS A 20 -9.86 -15.69 4.55
N LEU A 21 -8.74 -15.53 5.26
CA LEU A 21 -8.41 -14.33 6.01
C LEU A 21 -7.13 -13.76 5.39
N SER A 22 -7.30 -12.75 4.54
CA SER A 22 -6.19 -11.97 3.99
C SER A 22 -5.65 -11.05 5.08
N GLY A 23 -4.80 -11.61 5.94
CA GLY A 23 -3.91 -10.89 6.83
C GLY A 23 -2.49 -10.97 6.28
N ALA A 24 -1.84 -9.84 6.12
CA ALA A 24 -0.48 -9.76 5.62
C ALA A 24 0.45 -9.22 6.70
N PHE A 25 1.63 -9.82 6.84
CA PHE A 25 2.67 -9.48 7.80
C PHE A 25 3.88 -8.86 7.09
N VAL A 26 4.53 -7.92 7.77
CA VAL A 26 5.86 -7.43 7.40
C VAL A 26 6.83 -7.81 8.53
N PHE A 27 7.95 -8.47 8.21
CA PHE A 27 9.03 -8.75 9.16
C PHE A 27 10.27 -7.92 8.82
N VAL A 28 10.99 -7.41 9.82
CA VAL A 28 12.26 -6.68 9.62
C VAL A 28 13.36 -7.31 10.49
N PHE A 29 14.49 -7.70 9.90
CA PHE A 29 15.67 -8.24 10.58
C PHE A 29 16.86 -7.30 10.40
N VAL A 30 17.58 -6.93 11.45
CA VAL A 30 18.84 -6.17 11.34
C VAL A 30 20.02 -7.03 11.76
N ASN A 31 21.03 -7.19 10.91
CA ASN A 31 22.26 -7.88 11.29
C ASN A 31 23.23 -6.89 11.96
N TYR A 32 23.53 -7.10 13.25
CA TYR A 32 24.60 -6.39 13.95
C TYR A 32 25.91 -7.16 13.81
N VAL A 33 26.83 -6.65 12.98
CA VAL A 33 28.26 -6.95 13.09
C VAL A 33 29.00 -5.62 13.07
N THR A 34 29.48 -5.20 14.24
CA THR A 34 30.26 -3.96 14.43
C THR A 34 31.67 -4.13 13.89
N TRP A 35 32.09 -3.25 12.97
CA TRP A 35 33.51 -2.97 12.73
C TRP A 35 33.75 -1.45 12.68
N TYR A 36 34.61 -0.99 13.59
CA TYR A 36 35.23 0.32 13.65
C TYR A 36 36.08 0.58 12.41
N TRP A 37 36.08 1.80 11.86
CA TRP A 37 37.27 2.57 11.43
C TRP A 37 36.89 4.04 11.20
N SER A 38 37.74 4.95 11.67
CA SER A 38 37.65 6.41 11.52
C SER A 38 38.56 6.89 10.38
N ILE A 39 38.22 8.01 9.72
CA ILE A 39 39.04 9.25 9.51
C ILE A 39 38.30 10.23 8.57
N PRO A 40 38.48 11.57 8.71
CA PRO A 40 37.60 12.63 8.21
C PRO A 40 38.19 13.45 7.05
N SER A 41 37.35 14.20 6.31
CA SER A 41 37.66 15.58 5.87
C SER A 41 36.47 16.26 5.19
N GLU A 42 36.37 17.55 5.49
CA GLU A 42 35.40 18.58 5.10
C GLU A 42 35.10 18.67 3.60
N PHE A 43 33.85 19.00 3.25
CA PHE A 43 33.52 20.00 2.22
C PHE A 43 32.10 20.55 2.43
N ASN A 44 32.00 21.88 2.53
CA ASN A 44 30.77 22.67 2.46
C ASN A 44 30.38 22.83 0.98
N ASP A 45 29.10 22.67 0.62
CA ASP A 45 28.19 23.79 0.31
C ASP A 45 26.92 23.34 -0.47
N SER A 46 25.79 23.85 0.02
CA SER A 46 24.47 24.08 -0.60
C SER A 46 23.76 23.01 -1.44
N GLY A 47 22.70 22.46 -0.84
CA GLY A 47 21.56 21.84 -1.51
C GLY A 47 20.92 20.84 -0.55
N ASP A 48 19.86 21.23 0.15
CA ASP A 48 19.13 20.44 1.17
C ASP A 48 18.75 19.02 0.69
N THR A 49 19.70 18.10 0.67
CA THR A 49 19.49 16.67 0.80
C THR A 49 19.47 16.39 2.29
N PRO A 50 18.39 15.81 2.85
CA PRO A 50 18.36 15.48 4.28
C PRO A 50 19.44 14.43 4.56
N PHE A 51 20.60 14.89 5.02
CA PHE A 51 21.67 14.01 5.47
C PHE A 51 21.21 13.35 6.77
N TYR A 52 20.75 12.11 6.69
CA TYR A 52 20.39 11.34 7.86
C TYR A 52 21.67 11.04 8.66
N VAL A 53 21.77 11.62 9.86
CA VAL A 53 22.81 11.25 10.82
C VAL A 53 22.34 9.99 11.54
N PRO A 54 23.10 8.88 11.48
CA PRO A 54 22.78 7.68 12.26
C PRO A 54 22.62 8.02 13.74
N GLY A 55 21.43 7.75 14.31
CA GLY A 55 21.15 7.90 15.73
C GLY A 55 20.12 8.97 16.12
N GLU A 56 19.72 9.88 15.23
CA GLU A 56 18.73 10.93 15.57
C GLU A 56 17.60 11.07 14.53
N PHE A 57 16.65 10.13 14.51
CA PHE A 57 15.40 10.34 13.79
C PHE A 57 14.46 11.27 14.60
N LYS A 58 14.45 12.56 14.26
CA LYS A 58 13.59 13.59 14.91
C LYS A 58 12.44 14.08 14.02
N SER A 59 12.35 13.62 12.79
CA SER A 59 11.41 14.15 11.78
C SER A 59 9.94 13.96 12.18
N CYS A 60 9.60 12.82 12.78
CA CYS A 60 8.26 12.56 13.31
C CYS A 60 8.28 11.40 14.31
N PRO A 61 8.20 11.66 15.63
CA PRO A 61 8.02 10.57 16.59
C PRO A 61 6.68 9.86 16.39
N ASN A 62 6.62 8.58 16.75
CA ASN A 62 5.49 7.67 16.59
C ASN A 62 4.96 7.65 15.15
N VAL A 63 5.83 7.29 14.20
CA VAL A 63 5.55 7.32 12.76
C VAL A 63 4.25 6.58 12.43
N LEU A 64 4.05 5.40 13.04
CA LEU A 64 2.91 4.53 12.76
C LEU A 64 1.55 5.13 13.16
N ASP A 65 1.52 6.09 14.07
CA ASP A 65 0.29 6.77 14.48
C ASP A 65 0.13 8.14 13.80
N ARG A 66 1.24 8.88 13.68
CA ARG A 66 1.22 10.28 13.26
C ARG A 66 1.36 10.47 11.76
N MET A 67 2.17 9.66 11.07
CA MET A 67 2.27 9.78 9.60
C MET A 67 1.09 9.16 8.86
N VAL A 68 0.35 8.24 9.47
CA VAL A 68 -0.83 7.63 8.86
C VAL A 68 -2.12 8.43 9.06
N THR A 69 -2.06 9.47 9.90
CA THR A 69 -3.15 10.40 10.18
C THR A 69 -2.86 11.72 9.46
N GLY A 70 -3.64 12.03 8.44
CA GLY A 70 -3.30 13.05 7.46
C GLY A 70 -4.40 13.27 6.44
N HIS A 71 -4.09 14.10 5.46
CA HIS A 71 -4.97 14.37 4.32
C HIS A 71 -4.17 14.43 3.02
N TRP A 72 -4.87 14.20 1.91
CA TRP A 72 -4.30 14.40 0.59
C TRP A 72 -4.44 15.85 0.17
N SER A 73 -3.35 16.42 -0.31
CA SER A 73 -3.32 17.72 -0.97
C SER A 73 -2.98 17.53 -2.43
N VAL A 74 -3.86 17.98 -3.32
CA VAL A 74 -3.61 17.96 -4.76
C VAL A 74 -2.41 18.87 -5.05
N ARG A 75 -1.41 18.36 -5.77
CA ARG A 75 -0.26 19.15 -6.21
C ARG A 75 -0.53 19.78 -7.57
N ASN A 76 0.29 20.74 -7.96
CA ASN A 76 0.28 21.19 -9.34
C ASN A 76 0.76 20.06 -10.26
N TYR A 77 0.00 19.77 -11.31
CA TYR A 77 0.32 18.79 -12.33
C TYR A 77 -0.06 19.31 -13.71
N SER A 78 0.64 18.81 -14.73
CA SER A 78 0.34 19.08 -16.13
C SER A 78 -0.81 18.21 -16.64
N MET A 79 -1.46 18.65 -17.72
CA MET A 79 -2.48 17.83 -18.41
C MET A 79 -1.92 16.50 -18.91
N LYS A 80 -0.64 16.47 -19.27
CA LYS A 80 0.06 15.26 -19.70
C LYS A 80 0.17 14.24 -18.56
N GLU A 81 0.54 14.67 -17.35
CA GLU A 81 0.56 13.79 -16.17
C GLU A 81 -0.82 13.23 -15.84
N LEU A 82 -1.87 14.05 -15.94
CA LEU A 82 -3.24 13.59 -15.74
C LEU A 82 -3.62 12.51 -16.75
N GLU A 83 -3.31 12.73 -18.03
CA GLU A 83 -3.57 11.78 -19.10
C GLU A 83 -2.80 10.46 -18.90
N GLU A 84 -1.53 10.52 -18.49
CA GLU A 84 -0.72 9.34 -18.17
C GLU A 84 -1.36 8.50 -17.04
N VAL A 85 -1.82 9.15 -15.98
CA VAL A 85 -2.50 8.50 -14.85
C VAL A 85 -3.85 7.91 -15.26
N GLU A 86 -4.70 8.67 -15.97
CA GLU A 86 -5.99 8.18 -16.46
C GLU A 86 -5.82 6.99 -17.42
N ASN A 87 -4.81 7.02 -18.30
CA ASN A 87 -4.50 5.93 -19.21
C ASN A 87 -3.97 4.68 -18.48
N GLY A 88 -3.14 4.87 -17.45
CA GLY A 88 -2.73 3.79 -16.54
C GLY A 88 -3.92 3.10 -15.89
N LEU A 89 -4.82 3.89 -15.29
CA LEU A 89 -6.04 3.37 -14.65
C LEU A 89 -6.99 2.71 -15.66
N LYS A 90 -7.11 3.25 -16.86
CA LYS A 90 -7.91 2.65 -17.94
C LYS A 90 -7.41 1.25 -18.29
N ARG A 91 -6.09 1.08 -18.45
CA ARG A 91 -5.49 -0.24 -18.72
C ARG A 91 -5.69 -1.21 -17.55
N LEU A 92 -5.48 -0.76 -16.31
CA LEU A 92 -5.77 -1.56 -15.11
C LEU A 92 -7.22 -2.04 -15.06
N ARG A 93 -8.16 -1.18 -15.45
CA ARG A 93 -9.59 -1.53 -15.52
C ARG A 93 -9.89 -2.50 -16.66
N GLN A 94 -9.26 -2.33 -17.81
CA GLN A 94 -9.38 -3.24 -18.96
C GLN A 94 -8.90 -4.66 -18.64
N PHE A 95 -7.88 -4.82 -17.79
CA PHE A 95 -7.45 -6.14 -17.30
C PHE A 95 -8.61 -6.90 -16.63
N TYR A 96 -9.42 -6.19 -15.85
CA TYR A 96 -10.64 -6.74 -15.23
C TYR A 96 -11.87 -6.72 -16.14
N LYS A 97 -11.68 -6.45 -17.44
CA LYS A 97 -12.74 -6.34 -18.45
C LYS A 97 -13.82 -5.34 -18.05
N LEU A 98 -13.43 -4.29 -17.34
CA LEU A 98 -14.35 -3.26 -16.92
C LEU A 98 -14.70 -2.35 -18.10
N PRO A 99 -15.98 -2.00 -18.27
CA PRO A 99 -16.39 -0.98 -19.22
C PRO A 99 -15.82 0.39 -18.82
N GLU A 100 -15.85 1.33 -19.76
CA GLU A 100 -15.41 2.71 -19.52
C GLU A 100 -16.21 3.40 -18.40
N THR A 101 -17.50 3.06 -18.30
CA THR A 101 -18.40 3.52 -17.23
C THR A 101 -19.08 2.33 -16.57
N LEU A 102 -19.22 2.39 -15.25
CA LEU A 102 -19.99 1.43 -14.46
C LEU A 102 -21.46 1.88 -14.27
N GLN A 103 -21.95 2.79 -15.13
CA GLN A 103 -23.33 3.22 -15.14
C GLN A 103 -24.20 2.21 -15.89
N ARG A 104 -25.20 1.68 -15.18
CA ARG A 104 -26.20 0.77 -15.75
C ARG A 104 -27.17 1.52 -16.65
N ALA A 105 -27.72 0.82 -17.65
CA ALA A 105 -28.74 1.38 -18.55
C ALA A 105 -30.05 1.74 -17.81
N ASP A 106 -30.40 1.00 -16.75
CA ASP A 106 -31.56 1.28 -15.89
C ASP A 106 -31.33 2.41 -14.88
N GLY A 107 -30.15 3.04 -14.89
CA GLY A 107 -29.79 4.15 -14.01
C GLY A 107 -29.57 3.76 -12.55
N LYS A 108 -29.64 2.47 -12.17
CA LYS A 108 -29.40 2.05 -10.78
C LYS A 108 -27.92 2.08 -10.44
N CYS A 109 -27.61 2.31 -9.17
CA CYS A 109 -26.25 2.41 -8.66
C CYS A 109 -26.21 2.09 -7.15
N GLY A 110 -25.03 2.09 -6.54
CA GLY A 110 -24.91 2.03 -5.07
C GLY A 110 -25.06 0.60 -4.55
N SER A 111 -26.21 0.21 -4.04
CA SER A 111 -26.43 -1.11 -3.43
C SER A 111 -26.57 -2.26 -4.44
N VAL A 112 -26.37 -2.01 -5.73
CA VAL A 112 -26.44 -3.02 -6.80
C VAL A 112 -25.11 -3.15 -7.52
N THR A 113 -24.90 -4.30 -8.17
CA THR A 113 -23.73 -4.54 -9.02
C THR A 113 -23.97 -4.08 -10.45
N TYR A 114 -22.87 -3.87 -11.18
CA TYR A 114 -22.95 -3.69 -12.63
C TYR A 114 -23.39 -4.99 -13.31
N GLU A 115 -24.11 -4.89 -14.43
CA GLU A 115 -24.67 -6.04 -15.15
C GLU A 115 -23.55 -6.94 -15.69
N GLY A 116 -23.63 -8.24 -15.39
CA GLY A 116 -22.59 -9.21 -15.78
C GLY A 116 -21.29 -9.12 -14.97
N LEU A 117 -21.15 -8.17 -14.05
CA LEU A 117 -19.94 -7.92 -13.26
C LEU A 117 -20.24 -7.90 -11.76
N TYR A 118 -20.56 -9.08 -11.20
CA TYR A 118 -20.94 -9.26 -9.78
C TYR A 118 -19.93 -8.72 -8.77
N TRP A 119 -18.64 -8.67 -9.15
CA TRP A 119 -17.56 -8.19 -8.30
C TRP A 119 -17.43 -6.66 -8.25
N PHE A 120 -18.24 -5.93 -9.03
CA PHE A 120 -18.15 -4.49 -9.16
C PHE A 120 -19.50 -3.81 -8.90
N ARG A 121 -19.46 -2.76 -8.08
CA ARG A 121 -20.61 -1.90 -7.81
C ARG A 121 -21.00 -1.13 -9.07
N ALA A 122 -22.31 -0.99 -9.30
CA ALA A 122 -22.80 -0.03 -10.27
C ALA A 122 -22.62 1.40 -9.76
N LEU A 123 -22.03 2.27 -10.58
CA LEU A 123 -21.72 3.65 -10.26
C LEU A 123 -22.24 4.57 -11.36
N CYS A 124 -22.45 5.84 -11.07
CA CYS A 124 -22.85 6.78 -12.10
C CYS A 124 -21.64 7.28 -12.89
N ASN A 125 -21.86 7.68 -14.14
CA ASN A 125 -20.81 8.26 -14.96
C ASN A 125 -20.41 9.63 -14.40
N PRO A 126 -19.19 9.82 -13.88
CA PRO A 126 -18.78 11.10 -13.28
C PRO A 126 -18.73 12.25 -14.29
N LYS A 127 -18.57 11.95 -15.59
CA LYS A 127 -18.56 12.93 -16.70
C LYS A 127 -19.93 13.03 -17.39
N GLY A 128 -20.95 12.32 -16.89
CA GLY A 128 -22.30 12.26 -17.46
C GLY A 128 -23.27 13.28 -16.84
N PRO A 129 -24.52 13.35 -17.35
CA PRO A 129 -25.54 14.29 -16.88
C PRO A 129 -26.11 13.94 -15.49
N THR A 130 -25.91 12.71 -15.01
CA THR A 130 -26.39 12.21 -13.72
C THR A 130 -25.26 11.59 -12.91
N PRO A 131 -24.25 12.37 -12.48
CA PRO A 131 -22.98 11.83 -11.97
C PRO A 131 -23.03 11.34 -10.51
N CYS A 132 -24.11 11.65 -9.79
CA CYS A 132 -24.27 11.28 -8.39
C CYS A 132 -25.12 10.03 -8.26
N CYS A 133 -24.67 9.04 -7.50
CA CYS A 133 -25.55 7.98 -7.04
C CYS A 133 -26.30 8.44 -5.79
N TYR A 134 -27.57 8.80 -5.94
CA TYR A 134 -28.44 9.29 -4.87
C TYR A 134 -29.62 8.34 -4.69
N ASN A 135 -29.84 7.81 -3.49
CA ASN A 135 -30.88 6.80 -3.21
C ASN A 135 -30.85 5.61 -4.20
N ASN A 136 -29.64 5.10 -4.50
CA ASN A 136 -29.39 3.99 -5.43
C ASN A 136 -29.81 4.24 -6.89
N VAL A 137 -29.99 5.51 -7.29
CA VAL A 137 -30.27 5.91 -8.67
C VAL A 137 -29.34 7.04 -9.08
N CYS A 138 -28.90 7.05 -10.34
CA CYS A 138 -28.12 8.13 -10.90
C CYS A 138 -28.96 9.39 -11.04
N ALA A 139 -28.52 10.46 -10.38
CA ALA A 139 -29.22 11.73 -10.31
C ALA A 139 -28.30 12.89 -10.74
N ASN A 140 -28.93 13.91 -11.30
CA ASN A 140 -28.27 15.18 -11.56
C ASN A 140 -28.16 15.97 -10.25
N LYS A 141 -27.03 15.80 -9.56
CA LYS A 141 -26.69 16.48 -8.31
C LYS A 141 -25.27 17.02 -8.39
N THR A 142 -25.07 18.21 -7.83
CA THR A 142 -23.73 18.77 -7.59
C THR A 142 -22.96 17.89 -6.60
N VAL A 143 -21.65 18.12 -6.47
CA VAL A 143 -20.81 17.39 -5.50
C VAL A 143 -21.31 17.63 -4.08
N GLN A 144 -21.71 18.86 -3.75
CA GLN A 144 -22.21 19.26 -2.43
C GLN A 144 -23.55 18.59 -2.12
N GLU A 145 -24.48 18.54 -3.08
CA GLU A 145 -25.75 17.85 -2.90
C GLU A 145 -25.62 16.32 -2.84
N CYS A 146 -24.50 15.76 -3.34
CA CYS A 146 -24.21 14.33 -3.30
C CYS A 146 -23.46 13.89 -2.03
N GLN A 147 -23.48 14.70 -0.97
CA GLN A 147 -22.89 14.35 0.32
C GLN A 147 -23.95 13.76 1.25
N CYS A 148 -24.24 12.47 1.10
CA CYS A 148 -25.16 11.75 1.98
C CYS A 148 -24.62 10.37 2.37
N PRO A 149 -25.11 9.75 3.48
CA PRO A 149 -24.58 8.46 3.96
C PRO A 149 -24.69 7.30 2.96
N GLN A 150 -25.67 7.35 2.07
CA GLN A 150 -25.89 6.34 1.02
C GLN A 150 -25.55 6.85 -0.39
N CYS A 151 -24.82 7.96 -0.48
CA CYS A 151 -24.41 8.55 -1.74
C CYS A 151 -23.06 8.00 -2.19
N TYR A 152 -22.91 7.80 -3.49
CA TYR A 152 -21.64 7.43 -4.11
C TYR A 152 -21.33 8.40 -5.24
N ASP A 153 -20.24 9.16 -5.09
CA ASP A 153 -19.81 10.17 -6.06
C ASP A 153 -18.34 9.98 -6.40
N PHE A 154 -18.07 9.52 -7.62
CA PHE A 154 -16.70 9.28 -8.08
C PHE A 154 -15.91 10.59 -8.28
N ARG A 155 -16.60 11.73 -8.47
CA ARG A 155 -15.96 13.05 -8.63
C ARG A 155 -15.25 13.53 -7.36
N THR A 156 -15.62 12.96 -6.21
CA THR A 156 -15.01 13.27 -4.91
C THR A 156 -13.68 12.55 -4.69
N LYS A 157 -13.32 11.60 -5.57
CA LYS A 157 -12.11 10.79 -5.42
C LYS A 157 -10.96 11.40 -6.18
N LEU A 158 -9.81 11.47 -5.52
CA LEU A 158 -8.58 12.01 -6.09
C LEU A 158 -7.66 10.89 -6.62
N HIS A 159 -6.84 11.25 -7.62
CA HIS A 159 -5.74 10.40 -8.08
C HIS A 159 -4.54 10.60 -7.15
N ALA A 160 -4.15 9.56 -6.41
CA ALA A 160 -3.06 9.64 -5.46
C ALA A 160 -1.71 9.97 -6.14
N GLU A 161 -1.56 9.61 -7.42
CA GLU A 161 -0.40 9.93 -8.26
C GLU A 161 -0.21 11.44 -8.49
N LEU A 162 -1.29 12.22 -8.31
CA LEU A 162 -1.36 13.65 -8.54
C LEU A 162 -1.56 14.44 -7.23
N ALA A 163 -1.29 13.81 -6.09
CA ALA A 163 -1.46 14.42 -4.78
C ALA A 163 -0.33 14.01 -3.83
N ASP A 164 -0.09 14.85 -2.83
CA ASP A 164 0.81 14.57 -1.73
C ASP A 164 0.01 14.21 -0.47
N TRP A 165 0.51 13.26 0.30
CA TRP A 165 -0.01 12.97 1.63
C TRP A 165 0.68 13.87 2.66
N ILE A 166 -0.12 14.60 3.44
CA ILE A 166 0.35 15.56 4.45
C ILE A 166 -0.14 15.06 5.83
N PRO A 167 0.77 14.70 6.75
CA PRO A 167 0.41 14.41 8.14
C PRO A 167 -0.34 15.59 8.77
N GLU A 168 -1.35 15.29 9.59
CA GLU A 168 -2.13 16.32 10.29
C GLU A 168 -1.31 17.06 11.35
N ASP A 169 -0.37 16.36 11.98
CA ASP A 169 0.49 16.95 12.99
C ASP A 169 1.59 17.79 12.33
N PRO A 170 1.64 19.11 12.56
CA PRO A 170 2.59 20.01 11.90
C PRO A 170 4.05 19.76 12.30
N THR A 171 4.29 19.06 13.42
CA THR A 171 5.63 18.69 13.87
C THR A 171 6.07 17.32 13.31
N CYS A 172 5.17 16.58 12.67
CA CYS A 172 5.46 15.33 11.99
C CYS A 172 5.79 15.58 10.52
N LYS A 173 7.08 15.58 10.17
CA LYS A 173 7.55 15.75 8.80
C LYS A 173 7.90 14.41 8.19
N MET A 174 7.18 14.00 7.14
CA MET A 174 7.53 12.83 6.35
C MET A 174 8.78 13.13 5.52
N LEU A 175 9.88 12.40 5.78
CA LEU A 175 11.04 12.43 4.89
C LEU A 175 10.64 11.79 3.56
N LYS A 176 10.90 12.48 2.46
CA LYS A 176 10.63 11.99 1.11
C LYS A 176 11.91 11.38 0.54
N PHE A 177 11.91 10.06 0.39
CA PHE A 177 12.96 9.31 -0.27
C PHE A 177 12.72 9.33 -1.78
N ALA A 178 13.67 9.88 -2.53
CA ALA A 178 13.58 9.99 -3.99
C ALA A 178 14.83 9.47 -4.72
N LYS A 179 15.91 9.18 -3.97
CA LYS A 179 17.18 8.72 -4.52
C LYS A 179 17.51 7.34 -3.95
N GLU A 180 18.17 6.53 -4.76
CA GLU A 180 18.60 5.17 -4.39
C GLU A 180 19.45 5.20 -3.11
N GLU A 181 20.36 6.17 -2.99
CA GLU A 181 21.27 6.30 -1.86
C GLU A 181 20.54 6.53 -0.53
N ASP A 182 19.50 7.38 -0.54
CA ASP A 182 18.70 7.68 0.65
C ASP A 182 17.92 6.45 1.13
N ILE A 183 17.39 5.66 0.17
CA ILE A 183 16.65 4.43 0.43
C ILE A 183 17.59 3.36 0.97
N CYS A 184 18.74 3.16 0.33
CA CYS A 184 19.78 2.23 0.76
C CYS A 184 20.27 2.58 2.18
N SER A 185 20.39 3.87 2.50
CA SER A 185 20.69 4.32 3.87
C SER A 185 19.58 3.94 4.86
N ALA A 186 18.31 4.17 4.52
CA ALA A 186 17.17 3.79 5.36
C ALA A 186 17.03 2.27 5.53
N LEU A 187 17.42 1.49 4.52
CA LEU A 187 17.43 0.02 4.54
C LEU A 187 18.73 -0.58 5.06
N GLN A 188 19.76 0.22 5.31
CA GLN A 188 21.07 -0.28 5.70
C GLN A 188 20.99 -1.21 6.91
N ASN A 189 21.66 -2.35 6.79
CA ASN A 189 21.68 -3.44 7.76
C ASN A 189 20.30 -4.05 8.07
N ALA A 190 19.23 -3.69 7.37
CA ALA A 190 17.90 -4.27 7.54
C ALA A 190 17.56 -5.27 6.41
N THR A 191 16.75 -6.26 6.72
CA THR A 191 16.17 -7.23 5.81
C THR A 191 14.68 -7.22 6.04
N ILE A 192 13.89 -6.93 5.01
CA ILE A 192 12.44 -6.82 5.12
C ILE A 192 11.81 -8.02 4.41
N TYR A 193 10.97 -8.76 5.12
CA TYR A 193 10.12 -9.80 4.55
C TYR A 193 8.70 -9.26 4.43
N LEU A 194 8.18 -9.25 3.21
CA LEU A 194 6.79 -8.89 2.92
C LEU A 194 5.99 -10.17 2.71
N VAL A 195 5.15 -10.54 3.68
CA VAL A 195 4.39 -11.79 3.68
C VAL A 195 2.91 -11.48 3.55
N GLY A 196 2.32 -11.83 2.41
CA GLY A 196 0.90 -11.59 2.20
C GLY A 196 0.49 -11.85 0.77
N ASP A 197 -0.65 -11.26 0.40
CA ASP A 197 -1.27 -11.43 -0.90
C ASP A 197 -0.95 -10.25 -1.85
N SER A 198 -1.92 -9.87 -2.68
CA SER A 198 -1.82 -8.73 -3.59
C SER A 198 -1.43 -7.43 -2.89
N PHE A 199 -1.81 -7.23 -1.62
CA PHE A 199 -1.48 -6.01 -0.88
C PHE A 199 0.03 -5.88 -0.66
N MET A 200 0.69 -6.97 -0.23
CA MET A 200 2.14 -7.00 -0.04
C MET A 200 2.89 -7.00 -1.35
N ARG A 201 2.34 -7.67 -2.38
CA ARG A 201 2.90 -7.57 -3.74
C ARG A 201 2.99 -6.12 -4.19
N HIS A 202 1.95 -5.31 -3.98
CA HIS A 202 1.96 -3.90 -4.40
C HIS A 202 3.00 -3.08 -3.65
N LEU A 203 3.18 -3.33 -2.35
CA LEU A 203 4.24 -2.68 -1.58
C LEU A 203 5.64 -3.07 -2.09
N CYS A 204 5.86 -4.36 -2.36
CA CYS A 204 7.11 -4.86 -2.95
C CYS A 204 7.41 -4.18 -4.30
N ILE A 205 6.39 -4.04 -5.15
CA ILE A 205 6.50 -3.34 -6.43
C ILE A 205 6.88 -1.87 -6.25
N SER A 206 6.30 -1.18 -5.26
CA SER A 206 6.70 0.20 -4.94
C SER A 206 8.15 0.29 -4.46
N VAL A 207 8.66 -0.69 -3.71
CA VAL A 207 10.08 -0.75 -3.32
C VAL A 207 10.97 -0.82 -4.55
N LEU A 208 10.68 -1.77 -5.46
CA LEU A 208 11.46 -1.91 -6.70
C LEU A 208 11.41 -0.65 -7.56
N ASN A 209 10.24 -0.02 -7.68
CA ASN A 209 10.08 1.22 -8.44
C ASN A 209 10.90 2.38 -7.85
N LEU A 210 10.98 2.46 -6.52
CA LEU A 210 11.68 3.53 -5.84
C LEU A 210 13.20 3.34 -5.92
N ILE A 211 13.70 2.10 -5.77
CA ILE A 211 15.12 1.78 -5.92
C ILE A 211 15.58 2.02 -7.36
N TYR A 212 14.83 1.51 -8.35
CA TYR A 212 15.22 1.58 -9.76
C TYR A 212 14.54 2.74 -10.51
N GLN A 213 14.30 3.86 -9.85
CA GLN A 213 13.56 4.98 -10.43
C GLN A 213 14.19 5.52 -11.73
N ASN A 214 15.54 5.52 -11.81
CA ASN A 214 16.29 6.01 -12.97
C ASN A 214 16.62 4.91 -13.98
N GLU A 215 16.37 3.65 -13.64
CA GLU A 215 16.72 2.48 -14.46
C GLU A 215 15.53 1.51 -14.48
N THR A 216 14.40 1.98 -15.03
CA THR A 216 13.11 1.27 -14.95
C THR A 216 13.15 -0.16 -15.49
N ASP A 217 14.14 -0.48 -16.33
CA ASP A 217 14.38 -1.82 -16.85
C ASP A 217 14.88 -2.81 -15.80
N LYS A 218 15.61 -2.33 -14.77
CA LYS A 218 16.10 -3.16 -13.66
C LYS A 218 14.98 -3.69 -12.75
N VAL A 219 13.77 -3.12 -12.85
CA VAL A 219 12.60 -3.66 -12.16
C VAL A 219 12.19 -5.03 -12.74
N TYR A 220 12.54 -5.32 -13.99
CA TYR A 220 12.18 -6.57 -14.67
C TYR A 220 13.29 -7.60 -14.60
N ARG A 221 12.92 -8.87 -14.62
CA ARG A 221 13.87 -9.98 -14.75
C ARG A 221 14.63 -9.87 -16.06
N GLU A 222 15.86 -10.40 -16.09
CA GLU A 222 16.72 -10.37 -17.28
C GLU A 222 16.06 -10.98 -18.53
N ASN A 223 15.16 -11.97 -18.34
CA ASN A 223 14.47 -12.66 -19.42
C ASN A 223 13.11 -12.03 -19.83
N ALA A 224 12.72 -10.90 -19.24
CA ALA A 224 11.49 -10.20 -19.65
C ALA A 224 11.69 -9.56 -21.03
N GLY A 225 10.83 -9.92 -21.99
CA GLY A 225 10.86 -9.35 -23.33
C GLY A 225 10.37 -7.90 -23.38
N GLU A 226 10.71 -7.20 -24.46
CA GLU A 226 10.36 -5.78 -24.63
C GLU A 226 8.84 -5.53 -24.64
N ALA A 227 8.07 -6.48 -25.17
CA ALA A 227 6.61 -6.40 -25.19
C ALA A 227 6.04 -6.47 -23.77
N GLU A 228 6.57 -7.36 -22.93
CA GLU A 228 6.20 -7.50 -21.52
C GLU A 228 6.59 -6.26 -20.72
N LYS A 229 7.80 -5.73 -20.93
CA LYS A 229 8.25 -4.49 -20.28
C LYS A 229 7.37 -3.31 -20.64
N LYS A 230 7.00 -3.16 -21.91
CA LYS A 230 6.09 -2.10 -22.36
C LYS A 230 4.68 -2.26 -21.80
N LYS A 231 4.20 -3.50 -21.68
CA LYS A 231 2.88 -3.79 -21.10
C LYS A 231 2.83 -3.51 -19.60
N CYS A 232 3.85 -3.96 -18.86
CA CYS A 232 3.95 -3.86 -17.41
C CYS A 232 4.64 -2.57 -16.94
N ASP A 233 4.27 -1.43 -17.53
CA ASP A 233 4.85 -0.14 -17.16
C ASP A 233 4.56 0.27 -15.71
N ILE A 234 5.05 1.44 -15.34
CA ILE A 234 5.04 1.96 -13.97
C ILE A 234 3.63 2.06 -13.36
N HIS A 235 2.57 2.19 -14.17
CA HIS A 235 1.19 2.25 -13.70
C HIS A 235 0.51 0.88 -13.74
N TYR A 236 0.87 0.01 -14.68
CA TYR A 236 0.17 -1.27 -14.88
C TYR A 236 0.76 -2.44 -14.08
N ARG A 237 2.05 -2.41 -13.71
CA ARG A 237 2.77 -3.54 -13.08
C ARG A 237 2.20 -4.08 -11.76
N PHE A 238 1.27 -3.39 -11.13
CA PHE A 238 0.63 -3.81 -9.88
C PHE A 238 -0.29 -5.04 -10.05
N VAL A 239 -0.75 -5.34 -11.27
CA VAL A 239 -1.60 -6.52 -11.50
C VAL A 239 -0.82 -7.83 -11.40
N ALA A 240 -1.53 -8.91 -11.03
CA ALA A 240 -0.93 -10.23 -10.86
C ALA A 240 -0.27 -10.76 -12.14
N GLU A 241 -0.76 -10.38 -13.32
CA GLU A 241 -0.19 -10.78 -14.61
C GLU A 241 1.28 -10.34 -14.76
N CYS A 242 1.68 -9.22 -14.15
CA CYS A 242 3.05 -8.72 -14.28
C CYS A 242 4.03 -9.41 -13.34
N SER A 243 3.58 -10.18 -12.34
CA SER A 243 4.46 -10.72 -11.29
C SER A 243 5.55 -11.66 -11.83
N GLY A 244 5.28 -12.36 -12.93
CA GLY A 244 6.27 -13.26 -13.56
C GLY A 244 7.44 -12.54 -14.22
N TYR A 245 7.29 -11.25 -14.53
CA TYR A 245 8.28 -10.46 -15.27
C TYR A 245 9.10 -9.53 -14.36
N LEU A 246 8.68 -9.33 -13.11
CA LEU A 246 9.36 -8.43 -12.17
C LEU A 246 10.43 -9.19 -11.39
N HIS A 247 11.50 -8.48 -10.98
CA HIS A 247 12.47 -9.00 -10.04
C HIS A 247 11.74 -9.47 -8.78
N SER A 248 11.98 -10.72 -8.42
CA SER A 248 11.34 -11.30 -7.24
C SER A 248 12.25 -12.37 -6.65
N ASP A 249 13.10 -11.97 -5.72
CA ASP A 249 13.61 -12.90 -4.70
C ASP A 249 12.51 -13.17 -3.65
N LEU A 250 11.30 -13.44 -4.14
CA LEU A 250 10.12 -13.79 -3.38
C LEU A 250 10.21 -15.28 -3.06
N LEU A 251 10.74 -15.61 -1.87
CA LEU A 251 10.45 -16.89 -1.24
C LEU A 251 8.96 -16.88 -0.86
N THR A 252 8.14 -17.56 -1.66
CA THR A 252 6.78 -17.91 -1.26
C THR A 252 6.86 -18.83 -0.05
N CYS A 253 6.69 -18.29 1.15
CA CYS A 253 6.53 -19.09 2.36
C CYS A 253 5.21 -19.85 2.27
N GLY A 254 5.29 -21.14 1.97
CA GLY A 254 4.16 -22.05 2.08
C GLY A 254 3.68 -22.14 3.52
N ASN A 255 2.41 -21.82 3.73
CA ASN A 255 1.58 -22.15 4.91
C ASN A 255 2.28 -22.00 6.27
N THR A 256 2.50 -20.76 6.73
CA THR A 256 2.81 -20.50 8.13
C THR A 256 1.53 -20.11 8.88
N MET A 257 1.20 -20.85 9.95
CA MET A 257 0.14 -20.46 10.87
C MET A 257 0.59 -19.27 11.72
N ILE A 258 -0.30 -18.31 11.88
CA ILE A 258 -0.06 -16.98 12.45
C ILE A 258 0.25 -17.05 13.96
N ASP A 259 -0.48 -17.87 14.71
CA ASP A 259 -0.41 -17.83 16.18
C ASP A 259 0.92 -18.35 16.77
N PRO A 260 1.52 -19.45 16.28
CA PRO A 260 2.84 -19.87 16.77
C PRO A 260 3.94 -18.85 16.46
N LEU A 261 3.82 -18.10 15.36
CA LEU A 261 4.78 -17.08 14.97
C LEU A 261 4.62 -15.81 15.81
N LEU A 262 3.38 -15.42 16.11
CA LEU A 262 3.08 -14.32 17.03
C LEU A 262 3.62 -14.60 18.43
N ALA A 263 3.41 -15.81 18.96
CA ALA A 263 3.85 -16.16 20.32
C ALA A 263 5.38 -16.09 20.49
N GLU A 264 6.14 -16.45 19.45
CA GLU A 264 7.61 -16.40 19.49
C GLU A 264 8.17 -15.01 19.22
N LEU A 265 7.54 -14.24 18.35
CA LEU A 265 8.00 -12.89 18.02
C LEU A 265 7.57 -11.83 19.03
N ALA A 266 6.44 -12.02 19.70
CA ALA A 266 5.97 -11.11 20.76
C ALA A 266 6.91 -11.06 21.97
N GLN A 267 7.76 -12.08 22.14
CA GLN A 267 8.74 -12.16 23.23
C GLN A 267 10.13 -11.65 22.84
N SER A 268 10.31 -11.24 21.58
CA SER A 268 11.61 -10.77 21.10
C SER A 268 11.57 -9.27 20.80
N ASP A 269 12.61 -8.55 21.21
CA ASP A 269 12.79 -7.17 20.78
C ASP A 269 13.06 -7.09 19.28
N TRP A 270 13.65 -8.15 18.69
CA TRP A 270 13.95 -8.30 17.26
C TRP A 270 13.89 -9.78 16.81
N PRO A 271 13.39 -10.12 15.61
CA PRO A 271 12.87 -9.23 14.56
C PRO A 271 11.57 -8.54 14.97
N LYS A 272 11.35 -7.30 14.50
CA LYS A 272 10.09 -6.60 14.73
C LYS A 272 9.02 -7.13 13.77
N LEU A 273 7.88 -7.50 14.34
CA LEU A 273 6.68 -7.81 13.59
C LEU A 273 5.80 -6.57 13.51
N VAL A 274 5.34 -6.25 12.29
CA VAL A 274 4.35 -5.19 12.08
C VAL A 274 3.17 -5.77 11.31
N TRP A 275 1.97 -5.59 11.86
CA TRP A 275 0.73 -5.98 11.21
C TRP A 275 0.27 -4.88 10.25
N TYR A 276 -0.07 -5.24 9.03
CA TYR A 276 -0.64 -4.32 8.05
C TYR A 276 -2.17 -4.42 8.06
N GLU A 277 -2.87 -3.35 8.45
CA GLU A 277 -4.33 -3.38 8.45
C GLU A 277 -4.90 -3.33 7.01
N PRO A 278 -5.99 -4.06 6.72
CA PRO A 278 -6.75 -3.86 5.49
C PRO A 278 -7.14 -2.38 5.30
N HIS A 279 -6.73 -1.81 4.17
CA HIS A 279 -7.04 -0.43 3.80
C HIS A 279 -8.54 -0.25 3.44
N SER A 280 -9.06 0.95 3.17
CA SER A 280 -10.49 1.13 2.88
C SER A 280 -10.96 0.44 1.59
N ASP A 281 -12.24 0.08 1.50
CA ASP A 281 -12.84 -0.28 0.23
C ASP A 281 -13.02 0.94 -0.68
N GLY A 282 -12.74 0.77 -1.97
CA GLY A 282 -13.00 1.79 -2.97
C GLY A 282 -14.46 1.79 -3.41
N LEU A 283 -14.91 2.87 -4.07
CA LEU A 283 -16.30 3.02 -4.51
C LEU A 283 -16.78 1.88 -5.42
N MET A 284 -15.88 1.24 -6.17
CA MET A 284 -16.20 0.14 -7.06
C MET A 284 -16.44 -1.19 -6.33
N LYS A 285 -16.18 -1.27 -5.02
CA LYS A 285 -16.31 -2.52 -4.26
C LYS A 285 -17.75 -3.01 -4.25
N SER A 286 -17.94 -4.27 -4.67
CA SER A 286 -19.24 -4.92 -4.72
C SER A 286 -19.99 -4.84 -3.38
N PRO A 287 -21.28 -4.47 -3.39
CA PRO A 287 -22.12 -4.53 -2.20
C PRO A 287 -22.38 -5.97 -1.72
N ASN A 288 -22.12 -6.98 -2.56
CA ASN A 288 -22.42 -8.38 -2.26
C ASN A 288 -21.41 -9.05 -1.33
N VAL A 289 -20.35 -8.35 -0.94
CA VAL A 289 -19.36 -8.84 0.05
C VAL A 289 -19.38 -7.89 1.25
N PRO A 290 -20.50 -7.82 2.00
CA PRO A 290 -20.70 -6.81 3.05
C PRO A 290 -19.63 -6.88 4.14
N ALA A 291 -19.08 -8.07 4.43
CA ALA A 291 -17.99 -8.27 5.38
C ALA A 291 -16.72 -7.46 5.03
N GLN A 292 -16.55 -7.08 3.75
CA GLN A 292 -15.40 -6.32 3.27
C GLN A 292 -15.69 -4.82 3.10
N LEU A 293 -16.89 -4.33 3.42
CA LEU A 293 -17.24 -2.91 3.28
C LEU A 293 -16.86 -2.10 4.52
N GLY A 294 -16.73 -0.78 4.35
CA GLY A 294 -16.24 0.19 5.34
C GLY A 294 -16.59 -0.10 6.80
N PRO A 295 -17.87 -0.17 7.21
CA PRO A 295 -18.23 -0.40 8.62
C PRO A 295 -17.68 -1.72 9.18
N ASN A 296 -17.82 -2.82 8.43
CA ASN A 296 -17.33 -4.13 8.87
C ASN A 296 -15.80 -4.20 8.85
N ARG A 297 -15.17 -3.51 7.90
CA ARG A 297 -13.70 -3.42 7.83
C ARG A 297 -13.13 -2.61 8.99
N ILE A 298 -13.77 -1.52 9.39
CA ILE A 298 -13.40 -0.75 10.59
C ILE A 298 -13.52 -1.62 11.84
N ILE A 299 -14.64 -2.36 11.99
CA ILE A 299 -14.82 -3.28 13.12
C ILE A 299 -13.72 -4.35 13.12
N TYR A 300 -13.39 -4.93 11.96
CA TYR A 300 -12.31 -5.91 11.84
C TYR A 300 -10.96 -5.31 12.23
N ASN A 301 -10.60 -4.14 11.66
CA ASN A 301 -9.33 -3.48 11.94
C ASN A 301 -9.18 -3.16 13.43
N ASN A 302 -10.23 -2.68 14.09
CA ASN A 302 -10.21 -2.41 15.53
C ASN A 302 -9.98 -3.69 16.34
N LYS A 303 -10.72 -4.78 16.05
CA LYS A 303 -10.53 -6.06 16.74
C LYS A 303 -9.13 -6.63 16.55
N VAL A 304 -8.59 -6.53 15.35
CA VAL A 304 -7.22 -7.00 15.09
C VAL A 304 -6.22 -6.10 15.78
N LYS A 305 -6.42 -4.78 15.81
CA LYS A 305 -5.56 -3.87 16.55
C LYS A 305 -5.54 -4.23 18.04
N ASP A 306 -6.70 -4.41 18.66
CA ASP A 306 -6.78 -4.79 20.07
C ASP A 306 -6.04 -6.10 20.34
N TYR A 307 -6.14 -7.07 19.43
CA TYR A 307 -5.40 -8.34 19.53
C TYR A 307 -3.89 -8.17 19.35
N MET A 308 -3.45 -7.34 18.41
CA MET A 308 -2.02 -7.07 18.16
C MET A 308 -1.40 -6.29 19.33
N ASP A 309 -2.13 -5.33 19.91
CA ASP A 309 -1.71 -4.58 21.10
C ASP A 309 -1.45 -5.52 22.29
N GLN A 310 -2.29 -6.53 22.50
CA GLN A 310 -2.11 -7.55 23.55
C GLN A 310 -0.81 -8.36 23.38
N HIS A 311 -0.25 -8.39 22.17
CA HIS A 311 0.97 -9.11 21.82
C HIS A 311 2.15 -8.16 21.52
N ASN A 312 2.05 -6.88 21.86
CA ASN A 312 3.07 -5.85 21.57
C ASN A 312 3.45 -5.79 20.07
N VAL A 313 2.50 -6.09 19.18
CA VAL A 313 2.72 -6.02 17.73
C VAL A 313 2.20 -4.68 17.21
N SER A 314 3.11 -3.88 16.64
CA SER A 314 2.76 -2.61 16.02
C SER A 314 1.84 -2.80 14.81
N VAL A 315 0.92 -1.85 14.59
CA VAL A 315 -0.04 -1.90 13.49
C VAL A 315 0.16 -0.72 12.53
N LEU A 316 0.38 -1.00 11.24
CA LEU A 316 0.38 -0.04 10.16
C LEU A 316 -1.05 0.22 9.68
N ARG A 317 -1.52 1.46 9.82
CA ARG A 317 -2.94 1.81 9.62
C ARG A 317 -3.21 2.66 8.39
N PHE A 318 -3.53 2.04 7.26
CA PHE A 318 -3.73 2.76 5.99
C PHE A 318 -5.20 2.95 5.59
N PHE A 319 -6.17 2.64 6.46
CA PHE A 319 -7.58 2.79 6.14
C PHE A 319 -7.95 4.23 5.77
N ASN A 320 -7.57 5.21 6.61
CA ASN A 320 -7.89 6.62 6.35
C ASN A 320 -7.16 7.17 5.13
N LEU A 321 -5.89 6.80 4.95
CA LEU A 321 -5.07 7.18 3.81
C LEU A 321 -5.70 6.77 2.47
N THR A 322 -6.41 5.65 2.42
CA THR A 322 -6.96 5.10 1.17
C THR A 322 -8.40 5.49 0.88
N ARG A 323 -9.11 6.04 1.87
CA ARG A 323 -10.53 6.39 1.76
C ARG A 323 -10.86 7.46 0.71
N PRO A 324 -10.07 8.55 0.54
CA PRO A 324 -10.43 9.63 -0.39
C PRO A 324 -9.87 9.45 -1.81
N VAL A 325 -9.13 8.37 -2.07
CA VAL A 325 -8.41 8.14 -3.34
C VAL A 325 -9.07 7.10 -4.22
N VAL A 326 -8.80 7.17 -5.52
CA VAL A 326 -9.30 6.23 -6.52
C VAL A 326 -8.59 4.87 -6.39
N SER A 327 -9.36 3.82 -6.11
CA SER A 327 -8.98 2.43 -6.38
C SER A 327 -9.22 2.08 -7.85
N TYR A 328 -8.43 1.20 -8.45
CA TYR A 328 -8.65 0.80 -9.84
C TYR A 328 -9.69 -0.33 -10.01
N ASP A 329 -9.99 -1.09 -8.96
CA ASP A 329 -10.97 -2.20 -8.99
C ASP A 329 -11.87 -2.28 -7.74
N GLY A 330 -11.86 -1.27 -6.88
CA GLY A 330 -12.62 -1.24 -5.63
C GLY A 330 -11.94 -1.92 -4.45
N SER A 331 -10.85 -2.66 -4.66
CA SER A 331 -10.08 -3.33 -3.60
C SER A 331 -8.60 -3.01 -3.62
N HIS A 332 -8.07 -2.50 -4.73
CA HIS A 332 -6.66 -2.25 -4.91
C HIS A 332 -6.39 -0.84 -5.42
N TYR A 333 -5.24 -0.31 -5.02
CA TYR A 333 -4.79 1.04 -5.33
C TYR A 333 -3.50 0.99 -6.15
N GLY A 334 -3.33 1.98 -7.03
CA GLY A 334 -2.18 2.11 -7.91
C GLY A 334 -0.94 2.67 -7.23
N LYS A 335 -0.01 3.14 -8.05
CA LYS A 335 1.32 3.63 -7.66
C LYS A 335 1.25 4.66 -6.54
N GLY A 336 0.43 5.71 -6.68
CA GLY A 336 0.48 6.86 -5.77
C GLY A 336 0.25 6.49 -4.30
N VAL A 337 -0.74 5.64 -4.04
CA VAL A 337 -1.03 5.14 -2.68
C VAL A 337 0.08 4.25 -2.14
N ASN A 338 0.59 3.32 -2.96
CA ASN A 338 1.59 2.35 -2.50
C ASN A 338 2.96 2.99 -2.27
N ASP A 339 3.28 4.04 -3.04
CA ASP A 339 4.48 4.83 -2.82
C ASP A 339 4.41 5.57 -1.49
N VAL A 340 3.29 6.24 -1.15
CA VAL A 340 3.15 6.89 0.17
C VAL A 340 3.26 5.88 1.31
N LYS A 341 2.66 4.69 1.18
CA LYS A 341 2.82 3.63 2.18
C LYS A 341 4.28 3.24 2.37
N LEU A 342 5.04 3.14 1.29
CA LEU A 342 6.48 2.87 1.35
C LEU A 342 7.23 4.01 2.04
N GLN A 343 6.94 5.28 1.72
CA GLN A 343 7.55 6.43 2.37
C GLN A 343 7.35 6.39 3.90
N ILE A 344 6.13 6.06 4.35
CA ILE A 344 5.81 5.91 5.78
C ILE A 344 6.62 4.77 6.40
N ILE A 345 6.74 3.62 5.72
CA ILE A 345 7.53 2.47 6.20
C ILE A 345 9.02 2.82 6.31
N LEU A 346 9.59 3.52 5.33
CA LEU A 346 11.00 3.95 5.38
C LEU A 346 11.26 4.92 6.55
N ASN A 347 10.34 5.86 6.81
CA ASN A 347 10.42 6.73 7.99
C ASN A 347 10.31 5.93 9.30
N TYR A 348 9.45 4.91 9.35
CA TYR A 348 9.33 4.04 10.52
C TYR A 348 10.62 3.23 10.78
N LEU A 349 11.29 2.75 9.74
CA LEU A 349 12.58 2.05 9.89
C LEU A 349 13.66 2.96 10.49
N LEU A 350 13.68 4.24 10.08
CA LEU A 350 14.59 5.22 10.68
C LEU A 350 14.25 5.50 12.15
N GLU A 351 12.97 5.58 12.50
CA GLU A 351 12.52 5.69 13.90
C GLU A 351 12.98 4.49 14.73
N GLU A 352 12.76 3.27 14.26
CA GLU A 352 13.15 2.06 15.00
C GLU A 352 14.68 1.97 15.17
N ARG A 353 15.43 2.40 14.16
CA ARG A 353 16.89 2.46 14.25
C ARG A 353 17.37 3.49 15.29
N SER A 354 16.73 4.65 15.38
CA SER A 354 17.10 5.65 16.39
C SER A 354 16.81 5.13 17.81
N ARG A 355 15.68 4.42 17.99
CA ARG A 355 15.35 3.76 19.26
C ARG A 355 16.36 2.70 19.66
N ALA A 356 16.84 1.88 18.72
CA ALA A 356 17.82 0.82 18.99
C ALA A 356 19.25 1.32 19.22
N SER A 357 19.54 2.60 18.93
CA SER A 357 20.85 3.21 19.15
C SER A 357 21.00 3.84 20.54
N HIS A 358 19.91 3.87 21.32
CA HIS A 358 19.83 4.30 22.71
C HIS A 358 19.52 3.11 23.61
#